data_AF-A0AAJ0V8X1-F1
#
_entry.id   AF-A0AAJ0V8X1-F1
#
_cell.length_a   1.000
_cell.length_b   1.000
_cell.length_c   1.000
_cell.angle_alpha   90.00
_cell.angle_beta   90.00
_cell.angle_gamma   90.00
#
_symmetry.space_group_name_H-M   'P 1'
#
loop_
_entity.id
_entity.type
_entity.pdbx_description
1 polymer ?
#
loop_
_entity_poly.entity_id
_entity_poly.type
_entity_poly.pdbx_seq_one_letter_code
_entity_poly.pdbx_strand_id
1 'polypeptide(L)' 'MHINCISCGHQIEVDDDSYARYHGALRCWVCHSLLMVDIVEGCVESVRLQEASVIVPHGAQPAMRKPASREVQHDQP' A
#
# COMPACT_ATOMS: atom_id res chain seq x y z
N MET A 1 6.16 -19.25 -10.50
CA MET A 1 4.77 -19.00 -10.05
C MET A 1 4.47 -17.50 -10.11
N HIS A 2 3.23 -17.08 -9.83
CA HIS A 2 2.89 -15.66 -9.80
C HIS A 2 2.05 -15.27 -8.59
N ILE A 3 2.18 -14.01 -8.17
CA ILE A 3 1.44 -13.42 -7.06
C ILE A 3 0.73 -12.17 -7.58
N ASN A 4 -0.58 -12.11 -7.40
CA ASN A 4 -1.33 -10.92 -7.76
C ASN A 4 -1.16 -9.86 -6.67
N CYS A 5 -0.81 -8.64 -7.08
CA CYS A 5 -0.76 -7.52 -6.17
C CYS A 5 -2.16 -7.20 -5.65
N ILE A 6 -2.38 -7.38 -4.35
CA ILE A 6 -3.68 -7.14 -3.72
C ILE A 6 -4.08 -5.65 -3.68
N SER A 7 -3.20 -4.72 -4.06
CA SER A 7 -3.53 -3.30 -4.23
C SER A 7 -4.05 -2.95 -5.63
N CYS A 8 -3.46 -3.49 -6.70
CA CYS A 8 -3.72 -3.04 -8.08
C CYS A 8 -4.07 -4.16 -9.06
N GLY A 9 -3.99 -5.43 -8.65
CA GLY A 9 -4.27 -6.59 -9.48
C GLY A 9 -3.14 -6.99 -10.43
N HIS A 10 -2.03 -6.24 -10.50
CA HIS A 10 -0.89 -6.60 -11.36
C HIS A 10 -0.26 -7.94 -10.92
N GLN A 11 0.05 -8.78 -11.89
CA GLN A 11 0.70 -10.08 -11.68
C GLN A 11 2.21 -9.90 -11.51
N ILE A 12 2.74 -10.35 -10.38
CA ILE A 12 4.17 -10.33 -10.07
C ILE A 12 4.69 -11.75 -10.31
N GLU A 13 5.57 -11.89 -11.31
CA GLU A 13 6.25 -13.15 -11.61
C GLU A 13 7.33 -13.43 -10.55
N VAL A 14 7.36 -14.67 -10.06
CA VAL A 14 8.28 -15.12 -9.01
C VAL A 14 8.86 -16.48 -9.42
N ASP A 15 10.19 -16.61 -9.35
CA ASP A 15 10.89 -17.84 -9.70
C ASP A 15 10.53 -19.00 -8.76
N ASP A 16 10.15 -20.16 -9.31
CA ASP A 16 9.64 -21.29 -8.53
C ASP A 16 10.71 -21.93 -7.63
N ASP A 17 11.96 -22.00 -8.09
CA ASP A 17 13.08 -22.60 -7.33
C ASP A 17 13.61 -21.65 -6.25
N SER A 18 13.85 -20.38 -6.61
CA SER A 18 14.47 -19.39 -5.73
C SER A 18 13.55 -18.97 -4.57
N TYR A 19 12.24 -19.10 -4.76
CA TYR A 19 11.24 -18.67 -3.78
C TYR A 19 10.45 -19.84 -3.16
N ALA A 20 10.87 -21.09 -3.34
CA ALA A 20 10.18 -22.25 -2.79
C ALA A 20 9.98 -22.20 -1.26
N ARG A 21 10.84 -21.47 -0.53
CA ARG A 21 10.70 -21.19 0.92
C ARG A 21 11.10 -19.74 1.21
N TYR A 22 10.21 -18.80 0.95
CA TYR A 22 10.48 -17.37 1.09
C TYR A 22 9.52 -16.73 2.08
N HIS A 23 10.05 -15.89 2.97
CA HIS A 23 9.28 -15.00 3.82
C HIS A 23 9.90 -13.60 3.74
N GLY A 24 9.15 -12.65 3.19
CA GLY A 24 9.64 -11.28 3.08
C GLY A 24 8.75 -10.35 2.27
N ALA A 25 9.24 -9.13 2.04
CA ALA A 25 8.53 -8.13 1.26
C ALA A 25 8.77 -8.31 -0.24
N LEU A 26 7.74 -8.14 -1.05
CA LEU A 26 7.79 -7.99 -2.50
C LEU A 26 7.21 -6.64 -2.88
N ARG A 27 7.91 -5.90 -3.74
CA ARG A 27 7.43 -4.61 -4.25
C ARG A 27 6.70 -4.82 -5.56
N CYS A 28 5.47 -4.32 -5.66
CA CYS A 28 4.79 -4.23 -6.95
C CYS A 28 5.42 -3.12 -7.80
N TRP A 29 5.90 -3.45 -8.99
CA TRP A 29 6.53 -2.46 -9.87
C TRP A 29 5.56 -1.45 -10.49
N VAL A 30 4.26 -1.78 -10.52
CA VAL A 30 3.20 -0.91 -11.08
C VAL A 30 2.71 0.13 -10.09
N CYS A 31 2.25 -0.30 -8.91
CA CYS A 31 1.67 0.62 -7.91
C CYS A 31 2.61 0.92 -6.73
N HIS A 32 3.79 0.32 -6.71
CA HIS A 32 4.81 0.48 -5.66
C HIS A 32 4.43 0.01 -4.26
N SER A 33 3.25 -0.60 -4.08
CA SER A 33 2.87 -1.24 -2.82
C SER A 33 3.87 -2.33 -2.42
N LEU A 34 4.12 -2.44 -1.13
CA LEU A 34 4.90 -3.52 -0.53
C LEU A 34 3.95 -4.60 -0.01
N LEU A 35 4.20 -5.84 -0.41
CA LEU A 35 3.44 -7.02 -0.05
C LEU A 35 4.32 -7.91 0.82
N MET A 36 3.92 -8.18 2.05
CA MET A 36 4.52 -9.23 2.85
C MET A 36 3.97 -10.58 2.38
N VAL A 37 4.87 -11.49 2.02
CA VAL A 37 4.52 -12.79 1.45
C VAL A 37 5.21 -13.91 2.22
N ASP A 38 4.44 -14.96 2.51
CA ASP A 38 4.93 -16.25 3.01
C ASP A 38 4.72 -17.33 1.94
N ILE A 39 5.81 -18.00 1.57
CA ILE A 39 5.85 -19.08 0.58
C ILE A 39 6.47 -20.31 1.23
N VAL A 40 5.73 -21.43 1.19
CA VAL A 40 6.14 -22.71 1.75
C VAL A 40 5.94 -23.79 0.68
N GLU A 41 7.02 -24.49 0.34
CA GLU A 41 7.04 -25.56 -0.67
C GLU A 41 6.49 -25.10 -2.03
N GLY A 42 6.84 -23.88 -2.43
CA GLY A 42 6.39 -23.28 -3.70
C GLY A 42 4.91 -22.84 -3.70
N CYS A 43 4.21 -22.96 -2.57
CA CYS A 43 2.84 -22.48 -2.41
C CYS A 43 2.82 -21.18 -1.61
N VAL A 44 2.02 -20.21 -2.06
CA VAL A 44 1.78 -18.98 -1.30
C VAL A 44 0.80 -19.27 -0.17
N GLU A 45 1.27 -19.20 1.08
CA GLU A 45 0.41 -19.37 2.25
C GLU A 45 -0.28 -18.06 2.65
N SER A 46 0.40 -16.93 2.49
CA SER A 46 -0.05 -15.65 3.02
C SER A 46 0.45 -14.47 2.17
N VAL A 47 -0.43 -13.49 1.96
CA VAL A 47 -0.11 -12.21 1.30
C VAL A 47 -0.80 -11.10 2.08
N ARG A 48 -0.04 -10.09 2.52
CA ARG A 48 -0.56 -8.92 3.24
C ARG A 48 0.07 -7.65 2.73
N LEU A 49 -0.66 -6.54 2.76
CA LEU A 49 -0.07 -5.23 2.50
C LEU A 49 0.79 -4.82 3.68
N GLN A 50 2.01 -4.38 3.40
CA GLN A 50 2.83 -3.75 4.43
C GLN A 50 2.28 -2.34 4.65
N GLU A 51 1.66 -2.13 5.81
CA GLU A 51 1.24 -0.80 6.23
C GLU A 51 2.48 0.06 6.47
N ALA A 52 2.52 1.24 5.86
CA ALA A 52 3.52 2.23 6.21
C ALA A 52 3.27 2.63 7.66
N SER A 53 4.14 2.19 8.56
CA SER A 53 4.17 2.74 9.91
C SER A 53 4.59 4.20 9.78
N VAL A 54 3.60 5.08 9.67
CA VAL A 54 3.82 6.50 9.89
C VAL A 54 4.28 6.61 11.34
N ILE A 55 5.56 6.88 11.53
CA ILE A 55 6.06 7.43 12.78
C ILE A 55 5.42 8.82 12.86
N VAL A 56 4.19 8.86 13.36
CA VAL A 56 3.57 10.12 13.75
C VAL A 56 4.30 10.48 15.05
N PRO A 57 5.13 11.55 15.09
CA PRO A 57 5.57 12.05 16.37
C PRO A 57 4.31 12.31 17.20
N HIS A 58 4.28 11.81 18.44
CA HIS A 58 3.12 11.75 19.36
C HIS A 58 2.43 13.10 19.69
N GLY A 59 2.72 14.18 18.95
CA GLY A 59 2.11 15.50 19.10
C GLY A 59 1.62 16.15 17.80
N ALA A 60 1.70 15.50 16.64
CA ALA A 60 1.18 16.07 15.39
C ALA A 60 -0.32 15.77 15.26
N GLN A 61 -1.17 16.71 15.70
CA GLN A 61 -2.60 16.64 15.38
C GLN A 61 -2.80 16.80 13.86
N PRO A 62 -3.67 15.99 13.22
CA PRO A 62 -4.03 16.22 11.83
C PRO A 62 -4.68 17.61 11.73
N ALA A 63 -4.01 18.55 11.09
CA ALA A 63 -4.61 19.85 10.78
C ALA A 63 -5.75 19.61 9.78
N MET A 64 -6.98 19.49 10.28
CA MET A 64 -8.19 19.54 9.46
C MET A 64 -8.12 20.84 8.65
N ARG A 65 -7.85 20.75 7.35
CA ARG A 65 -7.99 21.89 6.45
C ARG A 65 -9.48 22.25 6.44
N LYS A 66 -9.82 23.37 7.08
CA LYS A 66 -11.16 23.97 6.98
C LYS A 66 -11.48 24.17 5.49
N PRO A 67 -12.64 23.72 4.99
CA PRO A 67 -13.10 24.13 3.67
C PRO A 67 -13.17 25.66 3.64
N ALA A 68 -12.59 26.28 2.62
CA ALA A 68 -12.70 27.71 2.41
C ALA A 68 -14.19 28.06 2.24
N SER A 69 -14.75 28.79 3.19
CA SER A 69 -16.10 29.34 3.06
C SER A 69 -16.07 30.32 1.89
N ARG A 70 -16.81 30.02 0.81
CA ARG A 70 -17.04 30.98 -0.28
C ARG A 70 -17.93 32.08 0.29
N GLU A 71 -17.35 33.21 0.67
CA GLU A 71 -18.12 34.44 0.88
C GLU A 71 -18.66 34.90 -0.48
N VAL A 72 -19.97 34.76 -0.66
CA VAL A 72 -20.70 35.34 -1.80
C VAL A 72 -20.94 36.80 -1.44
N GLN A 73 -20.16 37.70 -2.04
CA GLN A 73 -20.29 39.13 -1.86
C GLN A 73 -21.52 39.62 -2.65
N HIS A 74 -22.57 40.01 -1.92
CA HIS A 74 -23.76 40.66 -2.46
C HIS A 74 -23.46 42.17 -2.49
N ASP A 75 -23.11 42.69 -3.66
CA ASP A 75 -22.98 44.13 -3.90
C ASP A 75 -24.34 44.67 -4.37
N GLN A 76 -24.93 45.53 -3.56
CA GLN A 76 -26.06 46.41 -3.91
C GLN A 76 -25.54 47.84 -3.70
N PRO A 77 -25.88 48.79 -4.57
CA PRO A 77 -27.24 49.33 -4.60
C PRO A 77 -27.88 49.47 -6.00
#